data_AF-A0A843CA93-F1
#
_entry.id   AF-A0A843CA93-F1
#
_cell.length_a   1.000
_cell.length_b   1.000
_cell.length_c   1.000
_cell.angle_alpha   90.00
_cell.angle_beta   90.00
_cell.angle_gamma   90.00
#
_symmetry.space_group_name_H-M   'P 1'
#
loop_
_entity.id
_entity.type
_entity.pdbx_description
1 polymer ?
#
loop_
_entity_poly.entity_id
_entity_poly.type
_entity_poly.pdbx_seq_one_letter_code
_entity_poly.pdbx_strand_id
1 'polypeptide(L)'
;MFPDTDIVSHVFMRIRNRLAKRLCEPQLKKFRLYDLRHYYATMLYHRTKDILLVKEKLGHRRLETTLIYTHLIDFQDEEYTVRAAKSVSEATARIESGFEYVTEMDGIKLFRKPK
;
A
#
# COMPACT_ATOMS: atom_id res chain seq x y z
N MET A 1 5.45 -11.23 30.24
CA MET A 1 5.69 -9.79 30.51
C MET A 1 6.25 -9.19 29.24
N PHE A 2 5.68 -8.11 28.72
CA PHE A 2 6.26 -7.43 27.55
C PHE A 2 7.57 -6.74 27.96
N PRO A 3 8.57 -6.69 27.06
CA PRO A 3 9.83 -6.01 27.35
C PRO A 3 9.60 -4.51 27.59
N ASP A 4 10.47 -3.92 28.40
CA ASP A 4 10.45 -2.49 28.66
C ASP A 4 10.62 -1.69 27.35
N THR A 5 9.88 -0.59 27.23
CA THR A 5 9.84 0.24 26.02
C THR A 5 11.21 0.84 25.69
N ASP A 6 12.01 1.17 26.72
CA ASP A 6 13.36 1.68 26.55
C ASP A 6 14.29 0.60 26.02
N ILE A 7 14.14 -0.64 26.48
CA ILE A 7 14.94 -1.77 25.99
C ILE A 7 14.66 -2.00 24.49
N VAL A 8 13.38 -2.02 24.10
CA VAL A 8 12.98 -2.21 22.68
C VAL A 8 13.54 -1.09 21.81
N SER A 9 13.45 0.15 22.27
CA SER A 9 13.96 1.33 21.55
C SER A 9 15.48 1.27 21.38
N HIS A 10 16.22 0.96 22.43
CA HIS A 10 17.68 0.83 22.37
C HIS A 10 18.14 -0.31 21.45
N VAL A 11 17.47 -1.46 21.50
CA VAL A 11 17.76 -2.60 20.61
C VAL A 11 17.51 -2.21 19.16
N PHE A 12 16.37 -1.58 18.86
CA PHE A 12 16.07 -1.08 17.52
C PHE A 12 17.13 -0.09 17.02
N MET A 13 17.50 0.90 17.84
CA MET A 13 18.54 1.88 17.48
C MET A 13 19.88 1.21 17.18
N ARG A 14 20.28 0.20 17.95
CA ARG A 14 21.51 -0.56 17.73
C ARG A 14 21.47 -1.31 16.40
N ILE A 15 20.36 -1.99 16.09
CA ILE A 15 20.17 -2.72 14.83
C ILE A 15 20.19 -1.75 13.66
N ARG A 16 19.39 -0.68 13.72
CA ARG A 16 19.30 0.37 12.70
C ARG A 16 20.66 1.00 12.39
N ASN A 17 21.42 1.37 13.42
CA ASN A 17 22.73 2.01 13.24
C ASN A 17 23.76 1.04 12.63
N ARG A 18 23.71 -0.24 13.01
CA ARG A 18 24.55 -1.28 12.40
C ARG A 18 24.20 -1.47 10.93
N LEU A 19 22.91 -1.49 10.60
CA LEU A 19 22.40 -1.66 9.24
C LEU A 19 22.78 -0.47 8.34
N ALA A 20 22.63 0.75 8.85
CA ALA A 20 23.10 1.98 8.20
C ALA A 20 24.60 1.94 7.86
N LYS A 21 25.43 1.39 8.76
CA LYS A 21 26.88 1.23 8.50
C LYS A 21 27.17 0.16 7.46
N ARG A 22 26.45 -0.96 7.48
CA ARG A 22 26.66 -2.08 6.54
C ARG A 22 26.24 -1.75 5.11
N LEU A 23 25.15 -1.00 4.94
CA LEU A 23 24.64 -0.60 3.62
C LEU A 23 25.20 0.73 3.12
N CYS A 24 26.03 1.42 3.90
CA CYS A 24 26.51 2.77 3.60
C CYS A 24 25.35 3.79 3.40
N GLU A 25 24.24 3.60 4.10
CA GLU A 25 23.02 4.41 3.99
C GLU A 25 22.77 5.21 5.28
N PRO A 26 23.26 6.45 5.38
CA PRO A 26 23.07 7.26 6.58
C PRO A 26 21.61 7.67 6.82
N GLN A 27 20.78 7.73 5.77
CA GLN A 27 19.35 8.04 5.87
C GLN A 27 18.59 7.08 6.78
N LEU A 28 19.07 5.83 6.92
CA LEU A 28 18.41 4.83 7.76
C LEU A 28 18.34 5.24 9.23
N LYS A 29 19.23 6.13 9.68
CA LYS A 29 19.23 6.66 11.05
C LYS A 29 18.07 7.62 11.33
N LYS A 30 17.39 8.13 10.30
CA LYS A 30 16.23 9.02 10.44
C LYS A 30 14.97 8.24 10.85
N PHE A 31 14.89 6.95 10.52
CA PHE A 31 13.73 6.13 10.87
C PHE A 31 13.72 5.79 12.37
N ARG A 32 12.55 5.95 12.96
CA ARG A 32 12.22 5.74 14.36
C ARG A 32 11.37 4.48 14.46
N LEU A 33 11.36 3.85 15.64
CA LEU A 33 10.65 2.60 15.83
C LEU A 33 9.15 2.71 15.47
N TYR A 34 8.54 3.84 15.81
CA TYR A 34 7.12 4.10 15.52
C TYR A 34 6.83 4.34 14.03
N ASP A 35 7.83 4.68 13.21
CA ASP A 35 7.63 4.80 11.76
C ASP A 35 7.24 3.45 11.15
N LEU A 36 7.65 2.32 11.76
CA LEU A 36 7.18 0.97 11.37
C LEU A 36 5.67 0.79 11.60
N ARG A 37 5.15 1.31 12.73
CA ARG A 37 3.72 1.29 13.03
C ARG A 37 2.94 2.13 12.02
N HIS A 38 3.45 3.32 11.70
CA HIS A 38 2.83 4.17 10.69
C HIS A 38 2.84 3.50 9.31
N TYR A 39 3.96 2.90 8.91
CA TYR A 39 4.05 2.16 7.66
C TYR A 39 3.05 1.01 7.59
N TYR A 40 2.95 0.19 8.65
CA TYR A 40 1.98 -0.89 8.73
C TYR A 40 0.54 -0.39 8.58
N ALA A 41 0.18 0.67 9.31
CA ALA A 41 -1.15 1.25 9.28
C ALA A 41 -1.53 1.81 7.90
N THR A 42 -0.63 2.60 7.30
CA THR A 42 -0.83 3.15 5.95
C THR A 42 -0.97 2.04 4.92
N MET A 43 -0.14 1.00 4.96
CA MET A 43 -0.23 -0.13 4.02
C MET A 43 -1.46 -1.01 4.23
N LEU A 44 -1.89 -1.21 5.48
CA LEU A 44 -3.11 -1.94 5.78
C LEU A 44 -4.33 -1.17 5.24
N TYR A 45 -4.38 0.13 5.49
CA TYR A 45 -5.45 0.98 4.96
C TYR A 45 -5.43 1.01 3.42
N HIS A 46 -4.25 1.10 2.80
CA HIS A 46 -4.09 1.06 1.34
C HIS A 46 -4.71 -0.19 0.71
N ARG A 47 -4.46 -1.36 1.30
CA ARG A 47 -4.90 -2.64 0.75
C ARG A 47 -6.38 -2.93 1.00
N THR A 48 -6.87 -2.57 2.18
CA THR A 48 -8.20 -2.98 2.64
C THR A 48 -9.25 -1.89 2.48
N LYS A 49 -8.84 -0.62 2.45
CA LYS A 49 -9.69 0.56 2.51
C LYS A 49 -10.64 0.57 3.72
N ASP A 50 -10.35 -0.24 4.74
CA ASP A 50 -11.16 -0.37 5.94
C ASP A 50 -10.44 0.27 7.13
N ILE A 51 -10.91 1.45 7.52
CA ILE A 51 -10.33 2.22 8.62
C ILE A 51 -10.66 1.61 10.00
N LEU A 52 -11.77 0.86 10.12
CA LEU A 52 -12.17 0.20 11.35
C LEU A 52 -11.27 -1.01 11.62
N LEU A 53 -10.94 -1.76 10.57
CA LEU A 53 -9.94 -2.82 10.63
C LEU A 53 -8.57 -2.29 11.08
N VAL A 54 -8.14 -1.15 10.54
CA VAL A 54 -6.87 -0.51 10.93
C VAL A 54 -6.91 -0.10 12.41
N LYS A 55 -8.03 0.49 12.87
CA LYS A 55 -8.23 0.84 14.28
C LYS A 55 -8.11 -0.38 15.20
N GLU A 56 -8.72 -1.50 14.81
CA GLU A 56 -8.67 -2.76 15.55
C GLU A 56 -7.24 -3.32 15.60
N LYS A 57 -6.55 -3.41 14.46
CA LYS A 57 -5.18 -3.96 14.39
C LYS A 57 -4.15 -3.11 15.14
N LEU A 58 -4.37 -1.80 15.22
CA LEU A 58 -3.51 -0.90 15.99
C LEU A 58 -3.90 -0.82 17.48
N GLY A 59 -5.05 -1.37 17.88
CA GLY A 59 -5.57 -1.25 19.24
C GLY A 59 -5.92 0.19 19.62
N HIS A 60 -6.33 1.02 18.65
CA HIS A 60 -6.70 2.41 18.90
C HIS A 60 -8.07 2.50 19.58
N ARG A 61 -8.13 3.14 20.75
CA ARG A 61 -9.39 3.41 21.46
C ARG A 61 -10.27 4.39 20.68
N ARG A 62 -9.64 5.43 20.12
CA ARG A 62 -10.27 6.56 19.42
C ARG A 62 -10.07 6.45 17.91
N LEU A 63 -11.13 6.66 17.13
CA LEU A 63 -11.05 6.58 15.68
C LEU A 63 -10.23 7.74 15.10
N GLU A 64 -10.29 8.90 15.74
CA GLU A 64 -9.62 10.13 15.35
C GLU A 64 -8.10 9.95 15.22
N THR A 65 -7.49 9.11 16.07
CA THR A 65 -6.06 8.75 16.00
C THR A 65 -5.72 7.93 14.76
N THR A 66 -6.69 7.23 14.20
CA THR A 66 -6.52 6.36 13.02
C THR A 66 -6.79 7.12 11.73
N LEU A 67 -7.63 8.17 11.76
CA LEU A 67 -7.95 9.01 10.61
C LEU A 67 -6.71 9.68 9.99
N ILE A 68 -5.61 9.82 10.73
CA ILE A 68 -4.35 10.32 10.16
C ILE A 68 -3.87 9.49 8.96
N TYR A 69 -4.23 8.21 8.88
CA TYR A 69 -3.83 7.32 7.79
C TYR A 69 -4.68 7.48 6.53
N THR A 70 -5.84 8.12 6.62
CA THR A 70 -6.72 8.31 5.45
C THR A 70 -6.18 9.36 4.49
N HIS A 71 -5.50 10.37 5.03
CA HIS A 71 -4.91 11.47 4.24
C HIS A 71 -3.52 11.15 3.67
N LEU A 72 -2.89 10.06 4.13
CA LEU A 72 -1.56 9.65 3.67
C LEU A 72 -1.57 8.84 2.38
N ILE A 73 -2.75 8.42 1.95
CA ILE A 73 -2.95 7.70 0.71
C ILE A 73 -3.61 8.67 -0.23
N ASP A 74 -2.84 9.16 -1.19
CA ASP A 74 -3.45 9.67 -2.41
C ASP A 74 -4.04 8.45 -3.08
N PHE A 75 -5.35 8.29 -2.95
CA PHE A 75 -6.10 7.50 -3.90
C PHE A 75 -6.00 8.31 -5.19
N GLN A 76 -4.88 8.19 -5.90
CA GLN A 76 -5.00 8.14 -7.34
C GLN A 76 -5.95 6.98 -7.54
N ASP A 77 -7.24 7.30 -7.67
CA ASP A 77 -8.21 6.40 -8.22
C ASP A 77 -7.46 5.77 -9.39
N GLU A 78 -7.22 4.47 -9.31
CA GLU A 78 -6.76 3.71 -10.46
C GLU A 78 -7.93 3.83 -11.43
N GLU A 79 -8.02 4.96 -12.13
CA GLU A 79 -9.07 5.28 -13.09
C GLU A 79 -8.76 4.40 -14.28
N TYR A 80 -9.20 3.16 -14.20
CA TYR A 80 -9.04 2.25 -15.30
C TYR A 80 -9.85 2.79 -16.47
N THR A 81 -9.18 3.06 -17.57
CA THR A 81 -9.88 3.23 -18.85
C THR A 81 -10.34 1.83 -19.25
N VAL A 82 -11.67 1.59 -19.19
CA VAL A 82 -12.27 0.33 -19.60
C VAL A 82 -12.76 0.44 -21.03
N ARG A 83 -12.45 -0.55 -21.87
CA ARG A 83 -12.94 -0.63 -23.25
C ARG A 83 -13.39 -2.04 -23.58
N ALA A 84 -14.45 -2.14 -24.37
CA ALA A 84 -14.98 -3.39 -24.89
C ALA A 84 -14.51 -3.62 -26.34
N ALA A 85 -14.36 -4.89 -26.72
CA ALA A 85 -14.15 -5.30 -28.11
C ALA A 85 -15.08 -6.48 -28.45
N LYS A 86 -15.67 -6.43 -29.66
CA LYS A 86 -16.55 -7.50 -30.16
C LYS A 86 -15.86 -8.37 -31.21
N SER A 87 -14.78 -7.88 -31.81
CA SER A 87 -14.03 -8.58 -32.85
C SER A 87 -12.61 -8.91 -32.43
N VAL A 88 -12.02 -9.93 -33.05
CA VAL A 88 -10.62 -10.32 -32.82
C VAL A 88 -9.67 -9.19 -33.19
N SER A 89 -9.92 -8.50 -34.31
CA SER A 89 -9.11 -7.36 -34.79
C SER A 89 -9.08 -6.22 -33.76
N GLU A 90 -10.24 -5.84 -33.22
CA GLU A 90 -10.33 -4.83 -32.16
C GLU A 90 -9.59 -5.26 -30.89
N ALA A 91 -9.71 -6.53 -30.48
CA ALA A 91 -9.03 -7.06 -29.31
C ALA A 91 -7.50 -6.99 -29.44
N THR A 92 -6.94 -7.36 -30.60
CA THR A 92 -5.50 -7.20 -30.89
C THR A 92 -5.06 -5.75 -30.79
N ALA A 93 -5.83 -4.81 -31.37
CA ALA A 93 -5.52 -3.38 -31.27
C ALA A 93 -5.56 -2.85 -29.82
N ARG A 94 -6.44 -3.40 -28.95
CA ARG A 94 -6.46 -3.07 -27.52
C ARG A 94 -5.22 -3.59 -26.78
N ILE A 95 -4.80 -4.81 -27.09
CA ILE A 95 -3.59 -5.42 -26.50
C ILE A 95 -2.34 -4.63 -26.91
N GLU A 96 -2.21 -4.28 -28.20
CA GLU A 96 -1.13 -3.42 -28.71
C GLU A 96 -1.11 -2.04 -28.05
N SER A 97 -2.28 -1.49 -27.73
CA SER A 97 -2.42 -0.22 -27.01
C SER A 97 -2.11 -0.33 -25.49
N GLY A 98 -1.75 -1.51 -25.00
CA GLY A 98 -1.38 -1.78 -23.62
C GLY A 98 -2.56 -1.96 -22.67
N PHE A 99 -3.73 -2.41 -23.15
CA PHE A 99 -4.82 -2.81 -22.27
C PHE A 99 -4.69 -4.28 -21.87
N GLU A 100 -4.98 -4.58 -20.60
CA GLU A 100 -5.07 -5.94 -20.05
C GLU A 100 -6.47 -6.51 -20.24
N TYR A 101 -6.56 -7.79 -20.63
CA TYR A 101 -7.82 -8.52 -20.68
C TYR A 101 -8.33 -8.85 -19.27
N VAL A 102 -9.62 -8.61 -19.03
CA VAL A 102 -10.25 -8.84 -17.72
C VAL A 102 -11.19 -10.06 -17.78
N THR A 103 -12.24 -9.98 -18.61
CA THR A 103 -13.27 -11.02 -18.70
C THR A 103 -14.07 -10.89 -19.99
N GLU A 104 -14.85 -11.91 -20.31
CA GLU A 104 -15.82 -11.93 -21.41
C GLU A 104 -17.24 -12.07 -20.83
N MET A 105 -18.18 -11.25 -21.32
CA MET A 105 -19.61 -11.35 -21.01
C MET A 105 -20.39 -11.21 -22.32
N ASP A 106 -21.33 -12.13 -22.58
CA ASP A 106 -22.20 -12.11 -23.77
C ASP A 106 -21.44 -11.98 -25.12
N GLY A 107 -20.26 -12.61 -25.23
CA GLY A 107 -19.41 -12.55 -26.42
C GLY A 107 -18.64 -11.24 -26.58
N ILE A 108 -18.67 -10.35 -25.58
CA ILE A 108 -17.95 -9.07 -25.55
C ILE A 108 -16.78 -9.19 -24.59
N LYS A 109 -15.56 -8.94 -25.10
CA LYS A 109 -14.33 -8.97 -24.30
C LYS A 109 -14.07 -7.61 -23.68
N LEU A 110 -13.82 -7.58 -22.38
CA LEU A 110 -13.53 -6.37 -21.60
C LEU A 110 -12.03 -6.25 -21.33
N PHE A 111 -11.52 -5.04 -21.54
CA PHE A 111 -10.12 -4.69 -21.37
C PHE A 111 -10.00 -3.46 -20.47
N ARG A 112 -8.96 -3.42 -19.62
CA ARG A 112 -8.66 -2.27 -18.75
C ARG A 112 -7.23 -1.79 -18.96
N LYS A 113 -7.00 -0.48 -18.82
CA LYS A 113 -5.67 0.12 -18.79
C LYS A 113 -5.61 1.13 -17.64
N PRO A 114 -4.61 1.06 -16.74
CA PRO A 114 -4.43 2.11 -15.73
C PRO A 114 -4.16 3.45 -16.42
N LYS A 115 -4.72 4.54 -15.87
CA LYS A 115 -4.59 5.89 -16.44
C LYS A 115 -3.15 6.39 -16.41
#